data_AF-W7RKB0-F1
#
_entry.id   AF-W7RKB0-F1
#
_cell.length_a   1.000
_cell.length_b   1.000
_cell.length_c   1.000
_cell.angle_alpha   90.00
_cell.angle_beta   90.00
_cell.angle_gamma   90.00
#
_symmetry.space_group_name_H-M   'P 1'
#
loop_
_entity.id
_entity.type
_entity.pdbx_description
1 polymer ?
#
loop_
_entity_poly.entity_id
_entity_poly.type
_entity_poly.pdbx_seq_one_letter_code
_entity_poly.pdbx_strand_id
1 'polypeptide(L)' 'STLEQLALELDDYVHWFNNIRIHGTLGYLTPVEFKQQTL' A
#
# COMPACT_ATOMS: atom_id res chain seq x y z
N SER A 1 -2.91 -11.49 -20.58
CA SER A 1 -2.02 -11.05 -19.49
C SER A 1 -0.64 -11.64 -19.71
N THR A 2 0.40 -10.80 -19.74
CA THR A 2 1.81 -11.24 -19.76
C THR A 2 2.37 -11.24 -18.34
N LEU A 3 3.50 -11.92 -18.11
CA LEU A 3 4.19 -11.86 -16.81
C LEU A 3 4.60 -10.42 -16.43
N GLU A 4 5.02 -9.64 -17.43
CA GLU A 4 5.38 -8.23 -17.25
C GLU A 4 4.18 -7.38 -16.83
N GLN A 5 3.03 -7.57 -17.47
CA GLN A 5 1.80 -6.86 -17.10
C GLN A 5 1.37 -7.20 -15.66
N LEU A 6 1.45 -8.47 -15.27
CA LEU A 6 1.11 -8.89 -13.91
C LEU A 6 2.06 -8.28 -12.87
N ALA A 7 3.36 -8.15 -13.20
CA ALA A 7 4.33 -7.52 -12.32
C ALA A 7 4.04 -6.02 -12.12
N LEU A 8 3.67 -5.31 -13.19
CA LEU A 8 3.28 -3.90 -13.13
C LEU A 8 2.01 -3.71 -12.28
N GLU A 9 0.98 -4.51 -12.52
CA GLU A 9 -0.27 -4.46 -11.76
C GLU A 9 -0.05 -4.77 -10.27
N LEU A 10 0.87 -5.67 -9.95
CA LEU A 10 1.25 -5.98 -8.57
C LEU A 10 1.99 -4.81 -7.92
N ASP A 11 2.93 -4.18 -8.61
CA ASP A 11 3.67 -3.03 -8.10
C ASP A 11 2.72 -1.86 -7.79
N ASP A 12 1.82 -1.55 -8.71
CA ASP A 12 0.77 -0.53 -8.53
C ASP A 12 -0.11 -0.85 -7.32
N TYR A 13 -0.54 -2.11 -7.16
CA TYR A 13 -1.34 -2.52 -6.01
C TYR A 13 -0.59 -2.37 -4.69
N VAL A 14 0.66 -2.81 -4.64
CA VAL A 14 1.52 -2.71 -3.44
C VAL A 14 1.76 -1.24 -3.08
N HIS A 15 2.00 -0.38 -4.08
CA HIS A 15 2.16 1.05 -3.85
C HIS A 15 0.88 1.68 -3.28
N TRP A 16 -0.27 1.42 -3.90
CA TRP A 16 -1.56 1.92 -3.46
C TRP A 16 -1.89 1.45 -2.04
N PHE A 17 -1.71 0.16 -1.74
CA PHE A 17 -2.00 -0.40 -0.42
C PHE A 17 -1.16 0.27 0.68
N ASN A 18 0.13 0.47 0.43
CA ASN A 18 1.05 0.97 1.46
C ASN A 18 1.02 2.48 1.66
N ASN A 19 0.76 3.26 0.60
CA ASN A 19 0.94 4.72 0.62
C ASN A 19 -0.35 5.52 0.40
N ILE A 20 -1.43 4.90 -0.11
CA ILE A 20 -2.65 5.62 -0.49
C ILE A 20 -3.86 5.12 0.28
N ARG A 21 -3.98 3.80 0.48
CA ARG A 21 -5.11 3.19 1.17
C ARG A 21 -5.09 3.52 2.66
N ILE A 22 -6.11 4.22 3.13
CA ILE A 22 -6.34 4.45 4.56
C ILE A 22 -7.08 3.27 5.20
N HIS A 23 -6.70 2.94 6.44
CA HIS A 23 -7.27 1.81 7.18
C HIS A 23 -7.89 2.27 8.50
N GLY A 24 -9.17 1.96 8.72
CA GLY A 24 -9.86 2.29 9.98
C GLY A 24 -9.21 1.65 11.20
N THR A 25 -8.69 0.42 11.07
CA THR A 25 -7.97 -0.27 12.16
C THR A 25 -6.60 0.34 12.45
N LEU A 26 -6.04 1.14 11.54
CA LEU A 26 -4.81 1.91 11.74
C LEU A 26 -5.10 3.36 12.15
N GLY A 27 -6.33 3.68 12.59
CA GLY A 27 -6.70 5.05 12.96
C GLY A 27 -6.82 5.99 11.76
N TYR A 28 -7.27 5.48 10.61
CA TYR A 28 -7.38 6.20 9.34
C TYR A 28 -6.04 6.65 8.74
N LEU A 29 -4.98 5.91 9.05
CA LEU A 29 -3.65 6.09 8.46
C LEU A 29 -3.40 5.06 7.38
N THR A 30 -2.46 5.38 6.50
CA THR A 30 -1.83 4.40 5.60
C THR A 30 -0.86 3.51 6.38
N PRO A 31 -0.53 2.31 5.88
CA PRO A 31 0.46 1.43 6.51
C PRO A 31 1.81 2.11 6.77
N VAL A 32 2.28 2.95 5.84
CA VAL A 32 3.55 3.68 5.99
C VAL A 32 3.47 4.73 7.09
N GLU A 33 2.42 5.54 7.12
CA GLU A 33 2.23 6.56 8.16
C GLU A 33 2.11 5.93 9.55
N PHE A 34 1.36 4.83 9.68
CA PHE A 34 1.24 4.10 10.94
C PHE A 34 2.59 3.58 11.45
N LYS A 35 3.41 3.04 10.53
CA LYS A 35 4.76 2.58 10.87
C LYS A 35 5.67 3.73 11.33
N GLN A 36 5.55 4.90 10.70
CA GLN A 36 6.32 6.09 11.09
C GLN A 36 5.94 6.65 12.45
N GLN A 37 4.68 6.49 12.89
CA GLN A 37 4.25 6.90 14.24
C GLN A 37 4.73 5.94 15.34
N THR A 38 5.06 4.70 14.98
CA THR A 38 5.51 3.67 15.94
C THR A 38 7.04 3.70 16.13
N LEU A 39 7.77 4.51 15.34
CA LEU A 39 9.20 4.76 15.45
C LEU A 39 9.47 6.01 16.31
#